data_AF-A0A7V8XYB5-F1
#
_entry.id   AF-A0A7V8XYB5-F1
#
_cell.length_a   1.000
_cell.length_b   1.000
_cell.length_c   1.000
_cell.angle_alpha   90.00
_cell.angle_beta   90.00
_cell.angle_gamma   90.00
#
_symmetry.space_group_name_H-M   'P 1'
#
loop_
_entity.id
_entity.type
_entity.pdbx_description
1 polymer ?
#
loop_
_entity_poly.entity_id
_entity_poly.type
_entity_poly.pdbx_seq_one_letter_code
_entity_poly.pdbx_strand_id
1 'polypeptide(L)'
;MRLSIPASGEMAGLGPELATRLAEQLGVTAAEAKKVGTAVTELSKTVDPSGTADVEFEFHKLTAELKVVARQGSRTAENRVPLNA
;
A
#
# COMPACT_ATOMS: atom_id res chain seq x y z
N MET A 1 5.99 7.75 -4.32
CA MET A 1 4.67 7.74 -4.98
C MET A 1 3.61 7.95 -3.92
N ARG A 2 2.55 8.75 -4.17
CA ARG A 2 1.43 8.94 -3.24
C ARG A 2 0.14 8.51 -3.92
N LEU A 3 -0.71 7.78 -3.21
CA LEU A 3 -1.93 7.18 -3.74
C LEU A 3 -3.03 7.24 -2.68
N SER A 4 -4.14 7.90 -2.98
CA SER A 4 -5.29 7.98 -2.08
C SER A 4 -6.31 6.94 -2.51
N ILE A 5 -6.70 6.04 -1.60
CA ILE A 5 -7.74 5.05 -1.88
C ILE A 5 -9.03 5.49 -1.21
N PRO A 6 -10.12 5.66 -1.97
CA PRO A 6 -11.38 6.08 -1.40
C PRO A 6 -12.02 4.99 -0.53
N ALA A 7 -12.75 5.42 0.49
CA ALA A 7 -13.42 4.56 1.47
C ALA A 7 -14.40 3.53 0.86
N SER A 8 -14.96 3.84 -0.31
CA SER A 8 -16.12 3.18 -0.93
C SER A 8 -15.94 1.71 -1.37
N GLY A 9 -14.97 0.99 -0.80
CA GLY A 9 -15.01 -0.47 -0.73
C GLY A 9 -14.10 -1.20 -1.71
N GLU A 10 -13.27 -0.50 -2.48
CA GLU A 10 -12.48 -1.15 -3.52
C GLU A 10 -11.10 -1.61 -3.08
N MET A 11 -10.67 -1.45 -1.82
CA MET A 11 -9.35 -1.94 -1.39
C MET A 11 -9.15 -3.44 -1.64
N ALA A 12 -10.21 -4.25 -1.55
CA ALA A 12 -10.15 -5.68 -1.85
C ALA A 12 -10.02 -5.97 -3.36
N GLY A 13 -10.57 -5.11 -4.23
CA GLY A 13 -10.50 -5.23 -5.69
C GLY A 13 -9.30 -4.52 -6.33
N LEU A 14 -8.75 -3.52 -5.63
CA LEU A 14 -7.62 -2.72 -6.06
C LEU A 14 -6.29 -3.39 -5.70
N GLY A 15 -6.25 -4.37 -4.79
CA GLY A 15 -5.01 -5.07 -4.44
C GLY A 15 -4.22 -5.60 -5.67
N PRO A 16 -4.86 -6.29 -6.62
CA PRO A 16 -4.23 -6.71 -7.88
C PRO A 16 -3.84 -5.54 -8.79
N GLU A 17 -4.67 -4.51 -8.90
CA GLU A 17 -4.39 -3.36 -9.78
C GLU A 17 -3.26 -2.49 -9.22
N LEU A 18 -3.23 -2.27 -7.90
CA LEU A 18 -2.12 -1.68 -7.16
C LEU A 18 -0.86 -2.51 -7.32
N ALA A 19 -0.94 -3.84 -7.22
CA ALA A 19 0.21 -4.71 -7.43
C ALA A 19 0.80 -4.50 -8.84
N THR A 20 -0.03 -4.50 -9.88
CA THR A 20 0.44 -4.25 -11.26
C THR A 20 1.04 -2.85 -11.40
N ARG A 21 0.36 -1.81 -10.95
CA ARG A 21 0.88 -0.43 -11.03
C ARG A 21 2.16 -0.23 -10.22
N LEU A 22 2.26 -0.86 -9.05
CA LEU A 22 3.47 -0.83 -8.22
C LEU A 22 4.62 -1.57 -8.89
N ALA A 23 4.37 -2.73 -9.51
CA ALA A 23 5.37 -3.47 -10.28
C ALA A 23 5.94 -2.62 -11.42
N GLU A 24 5.07 -1.96 -12.19
CA GLU A 24 5.46 -1.10 -13.31
C GLU A 24 6.16 0.19 -12.86
N GLN A 25 5.61 0.89 -11.86
CA GLN A 25 6.10 2.19 -11.40
C GLN A 25 7.39 2.10 -10.58
N LEU A 26 7.51 1.06 -9.74
CA LEU A 26 8.66 0.89 -8.84
C LEU A 26 9.70 -0.07 -9.39
N GLY A 27 9.43 -0.73 -10.52
CA GLY A 27 10.30 -1.74 -11.11
C GLY A 27 10.51 -2.93 -10.18
N VAL A 28 9.45 -3.36 -9.50
CA VAL A 28 9.46 -4.51 -8.58
C VAL A 28 8.79 -5.70 -9.25
N THR A 29 9.19 -6.91 -8.90
CA THR A 29 8.60 -8.15 -9.43
C THR A 29 7.15 -8.31 -9.00
N ALA A 30 6.37 -9.12 -9.74
CA ALA A 30 5.00 -9.45 -9.37
C ALA A 30 4.89 -10.10 -7.96
N ALA A 31 5.92 -10.84 -7.54
CA ALA A 31 5.98 -11.44 -6.21
C ALA A 31 6.13 -10.37 -5.11
N GLU A 32 6.98 -9.37 -5.33
CA GLU A 32 7.14 -8.23 -4.42
C GLU A 32 5.89 -7.36 -4.40
N ALA A 33 5.30 -7.08 -5.56
CA ALA A 33 4.06 -6.34 -5.68
C ALA A 33 2.92 -6.99 -4.86
N LYS A 34 2.84 -8.33 -4.85
CA LYS A 34 1.89 -9.07 -3.99
C LYS A 34 2.16 -8.84 -2.51
N LYS A 35 3.44 -8.85 -2.07
CA LYS A 35 3.82 -8.54 -0.68
C LYS A 35 3.41 -7.12 -0.29
N VAL A 36 3.61 -6.16 -1.19
CA VAL A 36 3.21 -4.76 -0.99
C VAL A 36 1.69 -4.63 -0.90
N GLY A 37 0.92 -5.32 -1.76
CA GLY A 37 -0.53 -5.35 -1.70
C GLY A 37 -1.07 -5.88 -0.36
N THR A 38 -0.44 -6.94 0.18
CA THR A 38 -0.74 -7.43 1.54
C THR A 38 -0.46 -6.36 2.59
N ALA A 39 0.73 -5.74 2.56
CA ALA A 39 1.11 -4.71 3.53
C ALA A 39 0.17 -3.48 3.48
N VAL A 40 -0.25 -3.05 2.29
CA VAL A 40 -1.25 -2.00 2.11
C VAL A 40 -2.57 -2.40 2.76
N THR A 41 -3.08 -3.61 2.49
CA THR A 41 -4.34 -4.10 3.05
C THR A 41 -4.31 -4.15 4.59
N GLU A 42 -3.20 -4.59 5.18
CA GLU A 42 -3.01 -4.62 6.63
C GLU A 42 -2.95 -3.21 7.22
N LEU A 43 -2.22 -2.31 6.57
CA LEU A 43 -2.13 -0.90 6.98
C LEU A 43 -3.49 -0.20 6.90
N SER A 44 -4.27 -0.46 5.85
CA SER A 44 -5.63 0.05 5.70
C SER A 44 -6.50 -0.34 6.89
N LYS A 45 -6.52 -1.63 7.25
CA LYS A 45 -7.28 -2.14 8.39
C LYS A 45 -6.80 -1.57 9.72
N THR A 46 -5.53 -1.18 9.79
CA THR A 46 -4.93 -0.59 10.99
C THR A 46 -5.36 0.87 11.17
N VAL A 47 -5.32 1.68 10.11
CA VAL A 47 -5.67 3.11 10.20
C VAL A 47 -7.17 3.36 10.07
N ASP A 48 -7.87 2.56 9.28
CA ASP A 48 -9.31 2.60 9.11
C ASP A 48 -9.93 1.20 9.14
N PRO A 49 -10.10 0.61 10.34
CA PRO A 49 -10.78 -0.69 10.48
C PRO A 49 -12.25 -0.66 10.02
N SER A 50 -12.85 0.53 9.95
CA SER A 50 -14.25 0.71 9.56
C SER A 50 -14.44 0.73 8.04
N GLY A 51 -13.40 1.02 7.26
CA GLY A 51 -13.49 1.15 5.79
C GLY A 51 -14.43 2.28 5.38
N THR A 52 -14.55 3.33 6.19
CA THR A 52 -15.49 4.43 5.99
C THR A 52 -14.80 5.74 5.62
N ALA A 53 -13.47 5.77 5.65
CA ALA A 53 -12.69 6.96 5.34
C ALA A 53 -11.63 6.69 4.28
N ASP A 54 -11.29 7.74 3.53
CA ASP A 54 -10.23 7.69 2.55
C ASP A 54 -8.89 7.48 3.25
N VAL A 55 -8.10 6.54 2.73
CA VAL A 55 -6.77 6.23 3.27
C VAL A 55 -5.72 6.68 2.26
N GLU A 56 -4.82 7.56 2.69
CA GLU A 56 -3.66 7.98 1.92
C GLU A 56 -2.52 6.98 2.11
N PHE A 57 -1.96 6.47 1.02
CA PHE A 57 -0.77 5.64 1.01
C PHE A 57 0.41 6.38 0.37
N GLU A 58 1.56 6.35 1.05
CA GLU A 58 2.83 6.82 0.53
C GLU A 58 3.81 5.66 0.38
N PHE A 59 4.38 5.52 -0.81
CA PHE A 59 5.35 4.49 -1.15
C PHE A 59 6.71 5.12 -1.40
N HIS A 60 7.71 4.70 -0.62
CA HIS A 60 9.09 5.15 -0.71
C HIS A 60 9.99 3.95 -1.01
N LYS A 61 10.52 3.88 -2.23
CA LYS A 61 11.52 2.88 -2.61
C LYS A 61 12.85 3.23 -1.94
N LEU A 62 13.30 2.36 -1.05
CA LEU A 62 14.64 2.34 -0.48
C LEU A 62 15.48 1.33 -1.25
N THR A 63 16.79 1.27 -0.97
CA THR A 63 17.76 0.47 -1.73
C THR A 63 17.40 -1.02 -1.79
N ALA A 64 16.83 -1.59 -0.73
CA ALA A 64 16.46 -3.01 -0.63
C ALA A 64 15.06 -3.22 -0.03
N GLU A 65 14.29 -2.15 0.14
CA GLU A 65 12.98 -2.21 0.83
C GLU A 65 12.04 -1.19 0.22
N LEU A 66 10.74 -1.45 0.31
CA LEU A 66 9.68 -0.49 0.05
C LEU A 66 9.04 -0.10 1.37
N LYS A 67 9.22 1.15 1.77
CA LYS A 67 8.48 1.71 2.90
C LYS A 67 7.10 2.14 2.41
N VAL A 68 6.06 1.64 3.06
CA VAL A 68 4.65 1.99 2.85
C VAL A 68 4.15 2.71 4.10
N VAL A 69 3.59 3.89 3.93
CA VAL A 69 2.97 4.66 5.02
C VAL A 69 1.50 4.84 4.69
N ALA A 70 0.63 4.52 5.63
CA ALA A 70 -0.80 4.77 5.53
C ALA A 70 -1.20 5.88 6.49
N ARG A 71 -2.05 6.79 6.02
CA ARG A 71 -2.61 7.87 6.83
C ARG A 71 -4.12 7.97 6.64
N GLN A 72 -4.83 8.10 7.74
CA GLN A 72 -6.25 8.40 7.77
C GLN A 72 -6.50 9.40 8.89
N GLY A 73 -6.73 10.66 8.53
CA GLY A 73 -6.84 11.76 9.49
C GLY A 73 -5.64 11.82 10.44
N SER A 74 -5.88 11.62 11.74
CA SER A 74 -4.84 11.61 12.78
C SER A 74 -4.11 10.27 12.94
N ARG A 75 -4.60 9.20 12.31
CA ARG A 75 -4.01 7.85 12.41
C ARG A 75 -2.98 7.66 11.31
N THR A 76 -1.81 7.17 11.70
CA THR A 76 -0.72 6.84 10.79
C THR A 76 -0.17 5.48 11.15
N ALA A 77 0.09 4.66 10.15
CA ALA A 77 0.79 3.38 10.30
C ALA A 77 1.83 3.24 9.19
N GLU A 78 2.91 2.52 9.44
CA GLU A 78 3.92 2.22 8.43
C GLU A 78 4.29 0.74 8.43
N ASN A 79 4.62 0.24 7.24
CA ASN A 79 5.14 -1.11 7.04
C ASN A 79 6.30 -1.06 6.06
N ARG A 80 7.27 -1.96 6.23
CA ARG A 80 8.45 -2.05 5.36
C ARG A 80 8.46 -3.42 4.71
N VAL A 81 8.38 -3.42 3.39
CA VAL A 81 8.37 -4.63 2.59
C VAL A 81 9.77 -4.83 2.01
N PRO A 82 10.49 -5.89 2.35
CA PRO A 82 11.78 -6.17 1.73
C PRO A 82 11.59 -6.44 0.24
N LEU A 83 12.37 -5.74 -0.57
CA LEU A 83 12.47 -5.94 -2.00
C LEU A 83 13.68 -6.87 -2.23
N ASN A 84 13.41 -8.06 -2.73
CA ASN A 84 14.49 -8.98 -3.09
C ASN A 84 14.95 -8.56 -4.49
N ALA A 85 16.06 -7.80 -4.52
CA ALA A 85 16.76 -7.39 -5.73
C ALA A 85 17.11 -8.58 -6.64
#